data_AF-A0A072NIJ9-F1
#
_entry.id   AF-A0A072NIJ9-F1
#
_cell.length_a   1.000
_cell.length_b   1.000
_cell.length_c   1.000
_cell.angle_alpha   90.00
_cell.angle_beta   90.00
_cell.angle_gamma   90.00
#
_symmetry.space_group_name_H-M   'P 1'
#
loop_
_entity.id
_entity.type
_entity.pdbx_description
1 polymer ?
#
loop_
_entity_poly.entity_id
_entity_poly.type
_entity_poly.pdbx_seq_one_letter_code
_entity_poly.pdbx_strand_id
1 'polypeptide(L)'
;MVSCTYSILHKKKYREVGKLSLSGNITHILNGTLESVKSVIPMPLVVGQPSLMTAPLEQTEIGVLIGMVGHVRGRLVLESAAKTFGAIGEAMFGMPLEGEMLQSFTGELGNMLAGKLCTIVASHGVDIDITPPTVMVGSSKLYGFDRAFRVPVAIEGKGEIHIILMLETK
;
A
#
# COMPACT_ATOMS: atom_id res chain seq x y z
N MET A 1 8.15 0.88 14.54
CA MET A 1 7.16 -0.16 14.20
C MET A 1 5.82 0.41 14.59
N VAL A 2 4.94 0.71 13.63
CA VAL A 2 3.57 1.10 13.94
C VAL A 2 2.87 -0.20 14.30
N SER A 3 2.79 -0.52 15.60
CA SER A 3 2.12 -1.75 16.02
C SER A 3 0.63 -1.57 15.76
N CYS A 4 0.02 -2.55 15.08
CA CYS A 4 -1.42 -2.59 14.85
C CYS A 4 -2.18 -3.01 16.13
N THR A 5 -1.78 -2.50 17.31
CA THR A 5 -2.42 -2.84 18.59
C THR A 5 -3.62 -1.95 18.85
N TYR A 6 -4.70 -2.14 18.08
CA TYR A 6 -6.02 -1.70 18.51
C TYR A 6 -6.57 -2.72 19.52
N SER A 7 -6.45 -2.36 20.80
CA SER A 7 -7.21 -2.88 21.96
C SER A 7 -7.16 -4.38 22.29
N ILE A 8 -6.27 -4.71 23.22
CA ILE A 8 -6.22 -5.94 24.03
C ILE A 8 -7.58 -6.29 24.69
N LEU A 9 -8.51 -5.32 24.81
CA LEU A 9 -9.84 -5.50 25.39
C LEU A 9 -10.87 -6.24 24.51
N HIS A 10 -10.65 -6.37 23.19
CA HIS A 10 -11.59 -7.07 22.29
C HIS A 10 -11.22 -8.52 21.94
N LYS A 11 -10.09 -9.05 22.46
CA LYS A 11 -9.65 -10.44 22.21
C LYS A 11 -10.62 -11.54 22.67
N LYS A 12 -11.64 -11.23 23.48
CA LYS A 12 -12.64 -12.21 23.93
C LYS A 12 -13.80 -12.45 22.97
N LYS A 13 -14.03 -11.61 21.95
CA LYS A 13 -15.25 -11.70 21.10
C LYS A 13 -15.06 -12.38 19.74
N TYR A 14 -13.82 -12.73 19.36
CA TYR A 14 -13.51 -13.35 18.06
C TYR A 14 -12.81 -14.71 18.18
N ARG A 15 -13.11 -15.49 19.23
CA ARG A 15 -12.80 -16.92 19.28
C ARG A 15 -13.89 -17.70 18.55
N GLU A 16 -13.99 -17.56 17.22
CA GLU A 16 -14.66 -18.52 16.30
C GLU A 16 -14.75 -18.02 14.83
N VAL A 17 -13.88 -17.11 14.38
CA VAL A 17 -13.76 -16.85 12.93
C VAL A 17 -12.84 -17.91 12.36
N GLY A 18 -13.37 -18.76 11.47
CA GLY A 18 -12.59 -19.78 10.77
C GLY A 18 -11.31 -19.18 10.18
N LYS A 19 -10.18 -19.85 10.40
CA LYS A 19 -8.86 -19.38 9.95
C LYS A 19 -8.88 -19.16 8.44
N LEU A 20 -8.83 -17.91 7.99
CA LEU A 20 -8.84 -17.53 6.58
C LEU A 20 -7.68 -18.21 5.84
N SER A 21 -7.93 -18.62 4.59
CA SER A 21 -6.86 -19.13 3.72
C SER A 21 -5.86 -18.03 3.39
N LEU A 22 -4.64 -18.41 3.01
CA LEU A 22 -3.63 -17.45 2.55
C LEU A 22 -4.16 -16.60 1.37
N SER A 23 -4.87 -17.22 0.43
CA SER A 23 -5.51 -16.51 -0.68
C SER A 23 -6.56 -15.49 -0.19
N GLY A 24 -7.39 -15.85 0.80
CA GLY A 24 -8.36 -14.95 1.39
C GLY A 24 -7.70 -13.74 2.05
N ASN A 25 -6.62 -13.97 2.83
CA ASN A 25 -5.87 -12.88 3.45
C ASN A 25 -5.26 -11.93 2.41
N ILE A 26 -4.67 -12.47 1.34
CA ILE A 26 -4.11 -11.67 0.23
C ILE A 26 -5.20 -10.82 -0.42
N THR A 27 -6.37 -11.40 -0.71
CA THR A 27 -7.50 -10.67 -1.29
C THR A 27 -7.97 -9.53 -0.38
N HIS A 28 -8.09 -9.77 0.93
CA HIS A 28 -8.46 -8.74 1.90
C HIS A 28 -7.43 -7.62 1.97
N ILE A 29 -6.13 -7.94 1.93
CA ILE A 29 -5.05 -6.92 1.94
C ILE A 29 -5.08 -6.09 0.66
N LEU A 30 -5.23 -6.72 -0.50
CA LEU A 30 -5.27 -6.00 -1.78
C LEU A 30 -6.49 -5.08 -1.86
N ASN A 31 -7.67 -5.59 -1.50
CA ASN A 31 -8.91 -4.81 -1.47
C ASN A 31 -8.85 -3.68 -0.43
N GLY A 32 -8.35 -3.97 0.78
CA GLY A 32 -8.17 -2.97 1.82
C GLY A 32 -7.19 -1.87 1.41
N THR A 33 -6.15 -2.21 0.63
CA THR A 33 -5.23 -1.20 0.10
C THR A 33 -5.93 -0.30 -0.93
N LEU A 34 -6.73 -0.89 -1.82
CA LEU A 34 -7.51 -0.13 -2.81
C LEU A 34 -8.54 0.79 -2.14
N GLU A 35 -9.18 0.33 -1.07
CA GLU A 35 -10.10 1.14 -0.27
C GLU A 35 -9.37 2.27 0.46
N SER A 36 -8.21 2.01 1.08
CA SER A 36 -7.35 3.04 1.65
C SER A 36 -7.01 4.11 0.62
N VAL A 37 -6.57 3.72 -0.58
CA VAL A 37 -6.22 4.62 -1.67
C VAL A 37 -7.40 5.50 -2.07
N LYS A 38 -8.59 4.91 -2.29
CA LYS A 38 -9.82 5.66 -2.60
C LYS A 38 -10.24 6.62 -1.49
N SER A 39 -9.94 6.30 -0.23
CA SER A 39 -10.32 7.13 0.91
C SER A 39 -9.35 8.27 1.22
N VAL A 40 -8.07 8.14 0.83
CA VAL A 40 -7.02 9.12 1.12
C VAL A 40 -6.81 10.08 -0.04
N ILE A 41 -6.84 9.58 -1.28
CA ILE A 41 -6.63 10.40 -2.47
C ILE A 41 -7.95 11.05 -2.88
N PRO A 42 -8.08 12.39 -2.79
CA PRO A 42 -9.35 13.09 -3.02
C PRO A 42 -9.59 13.37 -4.51
N MET A 43 -9.39 12.35 -5.36
CA MET A 43 -9.45 12.49 -6.82
C MET A 43 -10.24 11.33 -7.44
N PRO A 44 -10.84 11.50 -8.63
CA PRO A 44 -11.45 10.38 -9.35
C PRO A 44 -10.41 9.32 -9.71
N LEU A 45 -10.65 8.09 -9.25
CA LEU A 45 -9.75 6.95 -9.45
C LEU A 45 -10.44 5.84 -10.26
N VAL A 46 -9.71 5.29 -11.23
CA VAL A 46 -10.14 4.10 -11.99
C VAL A 46 -9.17 2.97 -11.67
N VAL A 47 -9.67 1.93 -11.00
CA VAL A 47 -8.88 0.74 -10.64
C VAL A 47 -8.87 -0.20 -11.85
N GLY A 48 -7.67 -0.51 -12.33
CA GLY A 48 -7.46 -1.50 -13.39
C GLY A 48 -7.42 -2.93 -12.88
N GLN A 49 -7.17 -3.87 -13.79
CA GLN A 49 -7.13 -5.29 -13.46
C GLN A 49 -5.82 -5.67 -12.74
N PRO A 50 -5.87 -6.45 -11.65
CA PRO A 50 -4.68 -7.01 -11.05
C PRO A 50 -3.92 -7.92 -12.03
N SER A 51 -2.60 -7.82 -12.02
CA SER A 51 -1.70 -8.67 -12.80
C SER A 51 -0.68 -9.33 -11.88
N LEU A 52 -0.25 -10.55 -12.24
CA LEU A 52 0.80 -11.26 -11.52
C LEU A 52 2.16 -10.87 -12.09
N MET A 53 3.13 -10.66 -11.21
CA MET A 53 4.50 -10.33 -11.54
C MET A 53 5.48 -11.19 -10.75
N THR A 54 6.68 -11.37 -11.31
CA THR A 54 7.84 -12.00 -10.66
C THR A 54 8.98 -10.99 -10.56
N ALA A 55 9.99 -11.31 -9.74
CA ALA A 55 11.15 -10.45 -9.60
C ALA A 55 11.95 -10.25 -10.91
N PRO A 56 12.62 -9.10 -11.09
CA PRO A 56 12.58 -7.92 -10.22
C PRO A 56 11.38 -7.01 -10.47
N LEU A 57 11.00 -6.21 -9.47
CA LEU A 57 10.24 -4.99 -9.71
C LEU A 57 11.21 -3.86 -10.05
N GLU A 58 11.00 -3.22 -11.21
CA GLU A 58 11.73 -2.04 -11.62
C GLU A 58 10.93 -0.78 -11.23
N GLN A 59 11.32 -0.19 -10.11
CA GLN A 59 10.80 1.11 -9.68
C GLN A 59 11.62 2.20 -10.37
N THR A 60 10.95 3.18 -10.99
CA THR A 60 11.63 4.08 -11.94
C THR A 60 11.90 5.48 -11.39
N GLU A 61 10.97 6.08 -10.64
CA GLU A 61 11.07 7.48 -10.26
C GLU A 61 10.82 7.77 -8.78
N ILE A 62 9.60 7.53 -8.26
CA ILE A 62 9.32 7.72 -6.83
C ILE A 62 8.30 6.70 -6.33
N GLY A 63 8.43 6.32 -5.06
CA GLY A 63 7.54 5.37 -4.43
C GLY A 63 7.67 5.32 -2.93
N VAL A 64 6.81 4.51 -2.31
CA VAL A 64 6.86 4.18 -0.90
C VAL A 64 6.75 2.68 -0.73
N LEU A 65 7.60 2.13 0.12
CA LEU A 65 7.66 0.72 0.48
C LEU A 65 7.30 0.55 1.95
N ILE A 66 6.39 -0.38 2.21
CA ILE A 66 5.93 -0.75 3.56
C ILE A 66 6.11 -2.25 3.71
N GLY A 67 6.92 -2.68 4.67
CA GLY A 67 7.04 -4.09 5.04
C GLY A 67 5.81 -4.53 5.84
N MET A 68 5.41 -5.78 5.65
CA MET A 68 4.24 -6.39 6.30
C MET A 68 4.58 -7.78 6.83
N VAL A 69 4.17 -8.06 8.06
CA VAL A 69 4.30 -9.37 8.71
C VAL A 69 3.00 -9.75 9.42
N GLY A 70 2.76 -11.04 9.66
CA GLY A 70 1.53 -11.52 10.31
C GLY A 70 0.90 -12.67 9.53
N HIS A 71 -0.41 -12.60 9.27
CA HIS A 71 -1.11 -13.57 8.42
C HIS A 71 -0.58 -13.62 6.99
N VAL A 72 -0.03 -12.51 6.51
CA VAL A 72 0.73 -12.44 5.25
C VAL A 72 2.06 -11.75 5.53
N ARG A 73 3.13 -12.30 4.97
CA ARG A 73 4.46 -11.71 5.01
C ARG A 73 4.83 -11.21 3.62
N GLY A 74 5.29 -9.98 3.53
CA GLY A 74 5.56 -9.36 2.25
C GLY A 74 5.87 -7.88 2.34
N ARG A 75 5.77 -7.21 1.19
CA ARG A 75 5.95 -5.76 1.05
C ARG A 75 4.83 -5.19 0.22
N LEU A 76 4.31 -4.05 0.65
CA LEU A 76 3.43 -3.21 -0.14
C LEU A 76 4.25 -2.07 -0.73
N VAL A 77 4.19 -1.90 -2.04
CA VAL A 77 4.81 -0.79 -2.75
C VAL A 77 3.72 0.03 -3.43
N LEU A 78 3.79 1.34 -3.25
CA LEU A 78 3.07 2.30 -4.07
C LEU A 78 4.11 3.11 -4.85
N GLU A 79 4.06 3.06 -6.17
CA GLU A 79 5.01 3.78 -7.02
C GLU A 79 4.32 4.50 -8.16
N SER A 80 4.96 5.56 -8.64
CA SER A 80 4.43 6.39 -9.72
C SER A 80 5.53 7.32 -10.27
N ALA A 81 5.20 8.03 -11.36
CA ALA A 81 5.96 9.19 -11.76
C ALA A 81 5.84 10.34 -10.73
N ALA A 82 6.89 11.16 -10.59
CA ALA A 82 6.93 12.25 -9.62
C ALA A 82 5.80 13.27 -9.86
N LYS A 83 5.53 13.59 -11.13
CA LYS A 83 4.42 14.48 -11.52
C LYS A 83 3.05 14.01 -11.01
N THR A 84 2.84 12.70 -10.89
CA THR A 84 1.55 12.14 -10.46
C THR A 84 1.40 12.22 -8.96
N PHE A 85 2.44 11.94 -8.17
CA PHE A 85 2.40 12.25 -6.73
C PHE A 85 2.35 13.75 -6.47
N GLY A 86 3.02 14.57 -7.29
CA GLY A 86 2.91 16.02 -7.24
C GLY A 86 1.47 16.51 -7.45
N ALA A 87 0.75 15.92 -8.41
CA ALA A 87 -0.67 16.22 -8.65
C ALA A 87 -1.58 15.78 -7.50
N ILE A 88 -1.29 14.65 -6.85
CA ILE A 88 -2.03 14.24 -5.64
C ILE A 88 -1.74 15.23 -4.50
N GLY A 89 -0.47 15.60 -4.31
CA GLY A 89 -0.06 16.63 -3.35
C GLY A 89 -0.77 17.96 -3.59
N GLU A 90 -0.84 18.41 -4.85
CA GLU A 90 -1.57 19.61 -5.25
C GLU A 90 -3.05 19.53 -4.90
N ALA A 91 -3.72 18.40 -5.15
CA ALA A 91 -5.11 18.22 -4.78
C ALA A 91 -5.36 18.24 -3.26
N MET A 92 -4.35 17.88 -2.45
CA MET A 92 -4.46 17.86 -0.99
C MET A 92 -4.03 19.17 -0.32
N PHE A 93 -3.03 19.87 -0.87
CA PHE A 93 -2.42 21.05 -0.26
C PHE A 93 -2.69 22.36 -1.03
N GLY A 94 -3.25 22.28 -2.24
CA GLY A 94 -3.56 23.44 -3.08
C GLY A 94 -2.36 24.03 -3.81
N MET A 95 -1.20 23.37 -3.79
CA MET A 95 0.01 23.81 -4.49
C MET A 95 0.82 22.62 -5.04
N PRO A 96 1.52 22.76 -6.18
CA PRO A 96 2.37 21.71 -6.71
C PRO A 96 3.50 21.36 -5.73
N LEU A 97 3.73 20.07 -5.51
CA LEU A 97 4.80 19.57 -4.66
C LEU A 97 5.93 19.00 -5.52
N GLU A 98 7.16 19.42 -5.23
CA GLU A 98 8.38 18.99 -5.93
C GLU A 98 9.54 18.80 -4.93
N GLY A 99 10.65 18.20 -5.40
CA GLY A 99 11.88 18.04 -4.63
C GLY A 99 11.68 17.34 -3.28
N GLU A 100 12.30 17.86 -2.23
CA GLU A 100 12.22 17.30 -0.87
C GLU A 100 10.80 17.34 -0.29
N MET A 101 9.99 18.33 -0.70
CA MET A 101 8.60 18.45 -0.24
C MET A 101 7.75 17.32 -0.81
N LEU A 102 7.95 16.97 -2.09
CA LEU A 102 7.30 15.81 -2.70
C LEU A 102 7.73 14.49 -2.04
N GLN A 103 9.00 14.33 -1.69
CA GLN A 103 9.50 13.14 -0.99
C GLN A 103 8.85 12.99 0.39
N SER A 104 8.79 14.08 1.14
CA SER A 104 8.15 14.13 2.46
C SER A 104 6.66 13.81 2.36
N PHE A 105 5.98 14.42 1.40
CA PHE A 105 4.58 14.12 1.10
C PHE A 105 4.35 12.65 0.74
N THR A 106 5.22 12.06 -0.08
CA THR A 106 5.11 10.64 -0.47
C THR A 106 5.22 9.71 0.74
N GLY A 107 6.10 10.04 1.69
CA GLY A 107 6.20 9.32 2.96
C GLY A 107 4.92 9.42 3.80
N GLU A 108 4.36 10.62 3.93
CA GLU A 108 3.11 10.84 4.66
C GLU A 108 1.90 10.18 3.98
N LEU A 109 1.84 10.22 2.65
CA LEU A 109 0.83 9.50 1.88
C LEU A 109 0.90 8.00 2.18
N GLY A 110 2.12 7.42 2.14
CA GLY A 110 2.34 6.03 2.52
C GLY A 110 1.90 5.72 3.95
N ASN A 111 2.22 6.59 4.90
CA ASN A 111 1.83 6.44 6.30
C ASN A 111 0.29 6.45 6.48
N MET A 112 -0.40 7.39 5.84
CA MET A 112 -1.86 7.48 5.87
C MET A 112 -2.54 6.24 5.27
N LEU A 113 -2.05 5.78 4.12
CA LEU A 113 -2.57 4.57 3.46
C LEU A 113 -2.36 3.33 4.31
N ALA A 114 -1.17 3.18 4.91
CA ALA A 114 -0.82 2.04 5.73
C ALA A 114 -1.64 1.98 7.02
N GLY A 115 -1.83 3.12 7.70
CA GLY A 115 -2.67 3.20 8.90
C GLY A 115 -4.13 2.82 8.64
N LYS A 116 -4.69 3.30 7.52
CA LYS A 116 -6.06 2.90 7.11
C LYS A 116 -6.13 1.43 6.70
N LEU A 117 -5.14 0.92 5.98
CA LEU A 117 -5.08 -0.48 5.56
C LEU A 117 -5.19 -1.39 6.78
N CYS A 118 -4.36 -1.15 7.80
CA CYS A 118 -4.38 -1.91 9.06
C CYS A 118 -5.78 -1.92 9.70
N THR A 119 -6.45 -0.77 9.74
CA THR A 119 -7.80 -0.66 10.31
C THR A 119 -8.82 -1.47 9.51
N ILE A 120 -8.77 -1.39 8.17
CA ILE A 120 -9.70 -2.08 7.27
C ILE A 120 -9.51 -3.60 7.37
N VAL A 121 -8.28 -4.10 7.28
CA VAL A 121 -8.03 -5.56 7.23
C VAL A 121 -8.25 -6.22 8.60
N ALA A 122 -8.02 -5.50 9.70
CA ALA A 122 -8.34 -5.96 11.05
C ALA A 122 -9.84 -6.22 11.22
N SER A 123 -10.71 -5.38 10.62
CA SER A 123 -12.16 -5.59 10.62
C SER A 123 -12.59 -6.86 9.87
N HIS A 124 -11.74 -7.38 8.99
CA HIS A 124 -11.94 -8.63 8.25
C HIS A 124 -11.24 -9.83 8.92
N GLY A 125 -10.70 -9.68 10.13
CA GLY A 125 -9.99 -10.74 10.85
C GLY A 125 -8.59 -11.03 10.31
N VAL A 126 -8.01 -10.13 9.51
CA VAL A 126 -6.64 -10.23 9.03
C VAL A 126 -5.72 -9.44 9.95
N ASP A 127 -4.81 -10.14 10.62
CA ASP A 127 -3.85 -9.55 11.55
C ASP A 127 -2.49 -9.36 10.87
N ILE A 128 -2.05 -8.10 10.76
CA ILE A 128 -0.78 -7.70 10.18
C ILE A 128 -0.13 -6.58 11.01
N ASP A 129 1.19 -6.61 11.10
CA ASP A 129 2.01 -5.49 11.54
C ASP A 129 2.77 -4.92 10.34
N ILE A 130 2.95 -3.60 10.34
CA ILE A 130 3.62 -2.87 9.26
C ILE A 130 4.86 -2.13 9.75
N THR A 131 5.85 -1.98 8.86
CA THR A 131 6.96 -1.06 9.09
C THR A 131 6.53 0.38 8.83
N PRO A 132 7.26 1.38 9.36
CA PRO A 132 7.17 2.73 8.82
C PRO A 132 7.43 2.73 7.30
N PRO A 133 6.82 3.66 6.55
CA PRO A 133 7.07 3.80 5.12
C PRO A 133 8.53 4.17 4.85
N THR A 134 9.11 3.56 3.80
CA THR A 134 10.40 3.94 3.24
C THR A 134 10.16 4.61 1.90
N VAL A 135 10.54 5.87 1.76
CA VAL A 135 10.45 6.59 0.49
C VAL A 135 11.59 6.16 -0.42
N MET A 136 11.26 5.84 -1.66
CA MET A 136 12.20 5.45 -2.71
C MET A 136 12.21 6.56 -3.77
N VAL A 137 13.40 7.02 -4.14
CA VAL A 137 13.58 8.11 -5.12
C VAL A 137 14.63 7.69 -6.13
N GLY A 138 14.41 8.01 -7.40
CA GLY A 138 15.21 7.53 -8.52
C GLY A 138 14.80 6.12 -8.94
N SER A 139 15.70 5.45 -9.67
CA SER A 139 15.43 4.10 -10.18
C SER A 139 16.05 3.04 -9.28
N SER A 140 15.24 2.04 -8.92
CA SER A 140 15.63 0.92 -8.05
C SER A 140 15.13 -0.41 -8.61
N LYS A 141 15.86 -1.48 -8.35
CA LYS A 141 15.40 -2.86 -8.59
C LYS A 141 15.15 -3.56 -7.26
N LEU A 142 13.92 -4.01 -7.05
CA LEU A 142 13.51 -4.73 -5.87
C LEU A 142 13.48 -6.24 -6.16
N TYR A 143 14.17 -7.00 -5.32
CA TYR A 143 14.26 -8.46 -5.36
C TYR A 143 13.71 -9.05 -4.04
N GLY A 144 13.72 -10.39 -3.92
CA GLY A 144 13.34 -11.08 -2.69
C GLY A 144 11.83 -11.23 -2.53
N PHE A 145 11.15 -11.55 -3.63
CA PHE A 145 9.75 -11.96 -3.67
C PHE A 145 9.55 -12.97 -4.80
N ASP A 146 8.67 -13.95 -4.60
CA ASP A 146 8.38 -14.96 -5.63
C ASP A 146 7.24 -14.54 -6.54
N ARG A 147 6.25 -13.87 -5.95
CA ARG A 147 5.03 -13.43 -6.61
C ARG A 147 4.65 -12.06 -6.10
N ALA A 148 4.27 -11.18 -7.01
CA ALA A 148 3.66 -9.90 -6.68
C ALA A 148 2.36 -9.70 -7.45
N PHE A 149 1.40 -9.04 -6.82
CA PHE A 149 0.17 -8.58 -7.47
C PHE A 149 0.31 -7.08 -7.73
N ARG A 150 0.29 -6.67 -8.99
CA ARG A 150 0.28 -5.26 -9.39
C ARG A 150 -1.10 -4.85 -9.85
N VAL A 151 -1.60 -3.77 -9.26
CA VAL A 151 -2.86 -3.15 -9.62
C VAL A 151 -2.58 -1.72 -10.07
N PRO A 152 -2.79 -1.38 -11.36
CA PRO A 152 -2.75 -0.01 -11.82
C PRO A 152 -3.99 0.75 -11.34
N VAL A 153 -3.81 1.99 -10.89
CA VAL A 153 -4.89 2.90 -10.51
C VAL A 153 -4.69 4.22 -11.24
N ALA A 154 -5.51 4.45 -12.26
CA ALA A 154 -5.47 5.67 -13.05
C ALA A 154 -6.13 6.82 -12.28
N ILE A 155 -5.50 7.99 -12.34
CA ILE A 155 -6.00 9.25 -11.81
C ILE A 155 -6.34 10.13 -13.01
N GLU A 156 -7.62 10.50 -13.14
CA GLU A 156 -8.14 11.18 -14.32
C GLU A 156 -7.31 12.41 -14.70
N GLY A 157 -6.69 12.37 -15.89
CA GLY A 157 -5.86 13.45 -16.43
C GLY A 157 -4.50 13.69 -15.73
N LYS A 158 -4.13 12.88 -14.73
CA LYS A 158 -2.95 13.14 -13.86
C LYS A 158 -1.94 11.98 -13.80
N GLY A 159 -2.23 10.87 -14.47
CA GLY A 159 -1.34 9.73 -14.61
C GLY A 159 -1.86 8.48 -13.90
N GLU A 160 -0.96 7.58 -13.53
CA GLU A 160 -1.31 6.29 -12.94
C GLU A 160 -0.36 5.97 -11.79
N ILE A 161 -0.91 5.47 -10.69
CA ILE A 161 -0.15 4.90 -9.57
C ILE A 161 -0.22 3.37 -9.66
N HIS A 162 0.85 2.69 -9.26
CA HIS A 162 0.87 1.24 -9.17
C HIS A 162 0.90 0.80 -7.72
N ILE A 163 -0.07 -0.02 -7.33
CA ILE A 163 -0.12 -0.70 -6.05
C ILE A 163 0.42 -2.11 -6.26
N ILE A 164 1.48 -2.47 -5.56
CA ILE A 164 2.20 -3.73 -5.76
C ILE A 164 2.34 -4.45 -4.42
N LEU A 165 1.64 -5.57 -4.29
CA LEU A 165 1.74 -6.46 -3.14
C LEU A 165 2.72 -7.59 -3.45
N MET A 166 3.92 -7.49 -2.92
CA MET A 166 4.97 -8.51 -3.02
C MET A 166 4.84 -9.52 -1.90
N LEU A 167 4.80 -10.81 -2.23
CA LEU A 167 4.71 -11.89 -1.24
C LEU A 167 6.07 -12.54 -1.05
N GLU A 168 6.46 -12.70 0.23
CA GLU A 168 7.60 -13.51 0.62
C GLU A 168 7.10 -14.92 0.94
N THR A 169 7.52 -15.93 0.18
CA THR A 169 7.33 -17.32 0.60
C THR A 169 8.50 -17.72 1.49
N LYS A 170 8.21 -18.44 2.59
CA LYS A 170 9.25 -19.12 3.37
C LYS A 170 9.80 -20.31 2.61
#